data_AF-A0A0F0HTD3-F1
#
_entry.id   AF-A0A0F0HTD3-F1
#
_cell.length_a   1.000
_cell.length_b   1.000
_cell.length_c   1.000
_cell.angle_alpha   90.00
_cell.angle_beta   90.00
_cell.angle_gamma   90.00
#
_symmetry.space_group_name_H-M   'P 1'
#
loop_
_entity.id
_entity.type
_entity.pdbx_description
1 polymer ?
#
loop_
_entity_poly.entity_id
_entity_poly.type
_entity_poly.pdbx_seq_one_letter_code
_entity_poly.pdbx_strand_id
1 'polypeptide(L)'
;MDPEHTDYSDCPELPAGVDPARWRCEVSAAAPELTMGGVKQLKLAPITMTHAEGPLADGTMAQVWGAMHTAPTAVPGGLTGTGAGDRSPLLGMTVEPRYGGRSDFYTGQISLGFRLAGPLLPEGCGIAADAPVDFRLKRSGKSVWLSQNPPLIKFAAYADEFAVPAAKDCGPLSGLLNRRLGLPSASGNLMTYDAEYTFKTYDQLPTR
;
A
#
# COMPACT_ATOMS: atom_id res chain seq x y z
N MET A 1 -14.67 12.01 13.12
CA MET A 1 -13.48 11.27 12.65
C MET A 1 -14.00 10.12 11.83
N ASP A 2 -13.47 9.92 10.62
CA ASP A 2 -13.84 8.77 9.80
C ASP A 2 -13.51 7.46 10.52
N PRO A 3 -14.33 6.41 10.35
CA PRO A 3 -14.15 5.14 11.05
C PRO A 3 -12.77 4.51 10.83
N GLU A 4 -12.15 4.76 9.67
CA GLU A 4 -10.79 4.32 9.30
C GLU A 4 -9.71 4.82 10.28
N HIS A 5 -9.97 5.90 11.04
CA HIS A 5 -9.03 6.48 12.01
C HIS A 5 -9.35 6.11 13.46
N THR A 6 -10.17 5.08 13.69
CA THR A 6 -10.56 4.65 15.05
C THR A 6 -10.58 3.15 15.25
N ASP A 7 -10.34 2.37 14.20
CA ASP A 7 -10.28 0.91 14.28
C ASP A 7 -8.85 0.42 14.52
N TYR A 8 -8.63 -0.18 15.69
CA TYR A 8 -7.36 -0.75 16.14
C TYR A 8 -7.42 -2.29 16.19
N SER A 9 -8.41 -2.91 15.54
CA SER A 9 -8.58 -4.36 15.52
C SER A 9 -7.41 -5.09 14.85
N ASP A 10 -6.74 -4.46 13.89
CA ASP A 10 -5.58 -5.01 13.19
C ASP A 10 -4.23 -4.79 13.88
N CYS A 11 -4.19 -4.19 15.08
CA CYS A 11 -2.92 -4.06 15.79
C CYS A 11 -2.30 -5.45 15.99
N PRO A 12 -1.03 -5.69 15.63
CA PRO A 12 -0.44 -7.00 15.79
C PRO A 12 -0.19 -7.32 17.28
N GLU A 13 0.12 -8.58 17.58
CA GLU A 13 0.65 -8.94 18.89
C GLU A 13 2.03 -8.30 19.12
N LEU A 14 2.30 -7.91 20.36
CA LEU A 14 3.60 -7.36 20.74
C LEU A 14 4.64 -8.47 20.90
N PRO A 15 5.93 -8.19 20.63
CA PRO A 15 7.00 -9.10 21.00
C PRO A 15 6.97 -9.44 22.50
N ALA A 16 7.36 -10.66 22.87
CA ALA A 16 7.34 -11.08 24.26
C ALA A 16 8.24 -10.18 25.14
N GLY A 17 7.72 -9.75 26.29
CA GLY A 17 8.48 -9.03 27.31
C GLY A 17 8.71 -7.54 27.04
N VAL A 18 8.12 -6.96 26.00
CA VAL A 18 8.13 -5.50 25.82
C VAL A 18 7.11 -4.80 26.72
N ASP A 19 7.35 -3.53 27.02
CA ASP A 19 6.45 -2.67 27.78
C ASP A 19 5.32 -2.12 26.88
N PRO A 20 4.05 -2.49 27.09
CA PRO A 20 2.92 -2.00 26.28
C PRO A 20 2.75 -0.48 26.28
N ALA A 21 3.17 0.22 27.34
CA ALA A 21 3.08 1.67 27.40
C ALA A 21 4.10 2.40 26.51
N ARG A 22 5.13 1.67 26.03
CA ARG A 22 6.18 2.19 25.14
C ARG A 22 5.99 1.78 23.69
N TRP A 23 4.99 0.94 23.41
CA TRP A 23 4.65 0.49 22.08
C TRP A 23 3.38 1.15 21.60
N ARG A 24 3.39 1.62 20.36
CA ARG A 24 2.26 2.29 19.71
C ARG A 24 1.72 1.39 18.62
N CYS A 25 0.42 1.24 18.57
CA CYS A 25 -0.25 0.80 17.36
C CYS A 25 -0.61 2.03 16.54
N GLU A 26 -0.07 2.11 15.32
CA GLU A 26 -0.35 3.18 14.37
C GLU A 26 -1.25 2.67 13.25
N VAL A 27 -2.28 3.44 12.93
CA VAL A 27 -3.21 3.19 11.83
C VAL A 27 -3.10 4.39 10.88
N SER A 28 -2.74 4.11 9.63
CA SER A 28 -2.63 5.14 8.59
C SER A 28 -3.59 4.88 7.45
N ALA A 29 -4.19 5.93 6.91
CA ALA A 29 -5.03 5.89 5.73
C ALA A 29 -4.46 6.81 4.64
N ALA A 30 -4.46 6.34 3.39
CA ALA A 30 -3.94 7.09 2.25
C ALA A 30 -4.69 6.71 0.97
N ALA A 31 -4.89 7.67 0.06
CA ALA A 31 -5.36 7.41 -1.30
C ALA A 31 -4.23 7.72 -2.30
N PRO A 32 -3.36 6.74 -2.59
CA PRO A 32 -2.18 6.99 -3.42
C PRO A 32 -2.53 7.17 -4.89
N GLU A 33 -1.79 8.05 -5.56
CA GLU A 33 -1.76 8.16 -7.01
C GLU A 33 -0.49 7.49 -7.54
N LEU A 34 -0.67 6.59 -8.50
CA LEU A 34 0.36 5.69 -8.99
C LEU A 34 0.59 5.87 -10.50
N THR A 35 1.86 6.06 -10.84
CA THR A 35 2.39 5.94 -12.19
C THR A 35 3.36 4.77 -12.24
N MET A 36 3.01 3.75 -13.02
CA MET A 36 3.84 2.56 -13.23
C MET A 36 3.83 2.17 -14.71
N GLY A 37 5.02 2.15 -15.31
CA GLY A 37 5.17 1.91 -16.75
C GLY A 37 4.30 2.86 -17.58
N GLY A 38 3.42 2.29 -18.40
CA GLY A 38 2.45 2.98 -19.25
C GLY A 38 1.16 3.41 -18.54
N VAL A 39 0.92 2.99 -17.29
CA VAL A 39 -0.23 3.46 -16.49
C VAL A 39 0.16 4.75 -15.79
N LYS A 40 -0.57 5.83 -16.06
CA LYS A 40 -0.28 7.18 -15.54
C LYS A 40 -1.38 7.64 -14.59
N GLN A 41 -0.98 8.22 -13.46
CA GLN A 41 -1.86 8.91 -12.52
C GLN A 41 -3.09 8.09 -12.09
N LEU A 42 -2.89 6.78 -11.87
CA LEU A 42 -3.94 5.91 -11.36
C LEU A 42 -4.17 6.21 -9.89
N LYS A 43 -5.32 6.78 -9.56
CA LYS A 43 -5.76 6.94 -8.17
C LYS A 43 -6.25 5.61 -7.65
N LEU A 44 -5.51 5.00 -6.72
CA LEU A 44 -5.94 3.77 -6.07
C LEU A 44 -7.09 4.08 -5.10
N ALA A 45 -7.90 3.06 -4.82
CA ALA A 45 -8.78 3.07 -3.68
C ALA A 45 -7.97 3.36 -2.41
N PRO A 46 -8.61 3.96 -1.39
CA PRO A 46 -7.97 4.16 -0.10
C PRO A 46 -7.31 2.88 0.42
N ILE A 47 -6.16 3.05 1.02
CA ILE A 47 -5.36 2.02 1.67
C ILE A 47 -5.31 2.38 3.13
N THR A 48 -5.73 1.46 3.99
CA THR A 48 -5.47 1.50 5.43
C THR A 48 -4.33 0.54 5.73
N MET A 49 -3.35 0.99 6.52
CA MET A 49 -2.25 0.16 7.01
C MET A 49 -2.15 0.28 8.52
N THR A 50 -2.00 -0.86 9.19
CA THR A 50 -1.85 -0.95 10.64
C THR A 50 -0.55 -1.64 10.98
N HIS A 51 0.22 -1.04 11.88
CA HIS A 51 1.46 -1.63 12.40
C HIS A 51 1.68 -1.22 13.85
N ALA A 52 2.58 -1.93 14.52
CA ALA A 52 3.03 -1.61 15.85
C ALA A 52 4.50 -1.21 15.83
N GLU A 53 4.87 -0.24 16.66
CA GLU A 53 6.26 0.17 16.77
C GLU A 53 6.62 0.60 18.19
N GLY A 54 7.86 0.33 18.58
CA GLY A 54 8.36 0.63 19.91
C GLY A 54 9.74 0.03 20.19
N PRO A 55 10.30 0.31 21.38
CA PRO A 55 11.62 -0.17 21.75
C PRO A 55 11.58 -1.61 22.27
N LEU A 56 12.55 -2.42 21.84
CA LEU A 56 12.86 -3.72 22.44
C LEU A 56 13.57 -3.55 23.80
N ALA A 57 13.78 -4.68 24.50
CA ALA A 57 14.43 -4.70 25.81
C ALA A 57 15.86 -4.13 25.80
N ASP A 58 16.58 -4.26 24.68
CA ASP A 58 17.92 -3.70 24.47
C ASP A 58 17.89 -2.21 24.04
N GLY A 59 16.70 -1.62 23.90
CA GLY A 59 16.50 -0.24 23.49
C GLY A 59 16.47 -0.01 21.98
N THR A 60 16.70 -1.04 21.15
CA THR A 60 16.56 -0.91 19.70
C THR A 60 15.10 -0.70 19.30
N MET A 61 14.83 0.12 18.28
CA MET A 61 13.47 0.33 17.79
C MET A 61 13.08 -0.83 16.87
N ALA A 62 11.89 -1.36 17.08
CA ALA A 62 11.33 -2.45 16.29
C ALA A 62 9.92 -2.10 15.81
N GLN A 63 9.52 -2.81 14.77
CA GLN A 63 8.21 -2.68 14.15
C GLN A 63 7.64 -4.07 13.87
N VAL A 64 6.32 -4.21 14.05
CA VAL A 64 5.57 -5.41 13.70
C VAL A 64 4.44 -5.03 12.76
N TRP A 65 4.31 -5.75 11.66
CA TRP A 65 3.23 -5.54 10.70
C TRP A 65 1.91 -6.12 11.23
N GLY A 66 0.82 -5.34 11.13
CA GLY A 66 -0.53 -5.79 11.42
C GLY A 66 -1.25 -6.22 10.15
N ALA A 67 -1.86 -5.26 9.47
CA ALA A 67 -2.66 -5.52 8.27
C ALA A 67 -2.60 -4.35 7.28
N MET A 68 -3.02 -4.65 6.04
CA MET A 68 -3.34 -3.66 5.03
C MET A 68 -4.68 -4.01 4.40
N HIS A 69 -5.53 -3.00 4.29
CA HIS A 69 -6.85 -3.10 3.67
C HIS A 69 -6.96 -2.11 2.52
N THR A 70 -7.58 -2.56 1.44
CA THR A 70 -7.84 -1.73 0.25
C THR A 70 -8.91 -2.42 -0.61
N ALA A 71 -9.43 -1.68 -1.58
CA ALA A 71 -10.35 -2.22 -2.58
C ALA A 71 -9.69 -2.28 -3.97
N PRO A 72 -10.13 -3.18 -4.86
CA PRO A 72 -9.71 -3.16 -6.25
C PRO A 72 -10.04 -1.83 -6.93
N THR A 73 -9.06 -1.28 -7.64
CA THR A 73 -9.18 -0.04 -8.41
C THR A 73 -9.33 -0.37 -9.89
N ALA A 74 -10.31 0.19 -10.58
CA ALA A 74 -10.43 0.01 -12.03
C ALA A 74 -9.22 0.61 -12.77
N VAL A 75 -8.65 -0.15 -13.70
CA VAL A 75 -7.56 0.33 -14.56
C VAL A 75 -8.18 0.96 -15.81
N PRO A 76 -7.95 2.27 -16.07
CA PRO A 76 -8.51 2.95 -17.23
C PRO A 76 -8.19 2.25 -18.55
N GLY A 77 -9.21 2.09 -19.39
CA GLY A 77 -9.18 1.38 -20.65
C GLY A 77 -9.05 -0.14 -20.53
N GLY A 78 -9.13 -0.71 -19.32
CA GLY A 78 -9.06 -2.14 -19.06
C GLY A 78 -7.85 -2.83 -19.71
N LEU A 79 -8.06 -4.04 -20.23
CA LEU A 79 -7.05 -4.86 -20.90
C LEU A 79 -6.49 -4.26 -22.19
N THR A 80 -7.26 -3.40 -22.87
CA THR A 80 -6.89 -2.87 -24.19
C THR A 80 -6.28 -1.47 -24.14
N GLY A 81 -6.51 -0.73 -23.06
CA GLY A 81 -6.13 0.68 -22.95
C GLY A 81 -6.96 1.63 -23.79
N THR A 82 -8.15 1.20 -24.19
CA THR A 82 -9.06 1.98 -25.02
C THR A 82 -10.40 2.12 -24.33
N GLY A 83 -11.23 3.08 -24.73
CA GLY A 83 -12.58 3.24 -24.18
C GLY A 83 -13.50 2.04 -24.42
N ALA A 84 -13.10 1.04 -25.22
CA ALA A 84 -13.80 -0.25 -25.28
C ALA A 84 -13.58 -1.08 -24.01
N GLY A 85 -12.39 -1.01 -23.40
CA GLY A 85 -12.08 -1.70 -22.15
C GLY A 85 -12.86 -1.14 -20.96
N ASP A 86 -13.17 0.16 -20.96
CA ASP A 86 -14.00 0.78 -19.90
C ASP A 86 -15.48 0.37 -20.01
N ARG A 87 -15.96 0.11 -21.22
CA ARG A 87 -17.38 -0.14 -21.50
C ARG A 87 -17.75 -1.62 -21.54
N SER A 88 -16.77 -2.50 -21.76
CA SER A 88 -17.02 -3.93 -21.89
C SER A 88 -16.70 -4.66 -20.58
N PRO A 89 -17.68 -5.32 -19.95
CA PRO A 89 -17.45 -6.11 -18.75
C PRO A 89 -16.34 -7.16 -18.94
N LEU A 90 -16.23 -7.75 -20.13
CA LEU A 90 -15.23 -8.77 -20.45
C LEU A 90 -13.80 -8.21 -20.54
N LEU A 91 -13.65 -6.94 -20.89
CA LEU A 91 -12.33 -6.31 -21.08
C LEU A 91 -11.92 -5.43 -19.88
N GLY A 92 -12.82 -5.26 -18.92
CA GLY A 92 -12.54 -4.56 -17.67
C GLY A 92 -11.42 -5.24 -16.88
N MET A 93 -10.61 -4.42 -16.23
CA MET A 93 -9.52 -4.88 -15.39
C MET A 93 -9.42 -4.02 -14.14
N THR A 94 -9.14 -4.63 -13.01
CA THR A 94 -8.82 -3.95 -11.76
C THR A 94 -7.41 -4.27 -11.31
N VAL A 95 -6.84 -3.39 -10.51
CA VAL A 95 -5.59 -3.58 -9.79
C VAL A 95 -5.83 -3.37 -8.30
N GLU A 96 -5.25 -4.24 -7.48
CA GLU A 96 -5.32 -4.16 -6.03
C GLU A 96 -3.90 -4.28 -5.46
N PRO A 97 -3.39 -3.27 -4.74
CA PRO A 97 -2.09 -3.38 -4.09
C PRO A 97 -2.18 -4.36 -2.93
N ARG A 98 -1.10 -5.11 -2.69
CA ARG A 98 -0.99 -6.15 -1.67
C ARG A 98 0.32 -5.96 -0.91
N TYR A 99 0.29 -6.19 0.40
CA TYR A 99 1.53 -6.18 1.18
C TYR A 99 2.51 -7.24 0.66
N GLY A 100 3.71 -6.80 0.32
CA GLY A 100 4.79 -7.62 -0.24
C GLY A 100 5.68 -8.27 0.81
N GLY A 101 5.29 -8.26 2.09
CA GLY A 101 6.02 -8.97 3.15
C GLY A 101 7.14 -8.18 3.83
N ARG A 102 7.30 -6.89 3.50
CA ARG A 102 8.31 -6.03 4.16
C ARG A 102 7.82 -4.60 4.30
N SER A 103 8.07 -4.05 5.49
CA SER A 103 7.84 -2.65 5.85
C SER A 103 8.87 -2.23 6.89
N ASP A 104 9.34 -1.00 6.78
CA ASP A 104 10.13 -0.31 7.81
C ASP A 104 9.79 1.18 7.71
N PHE A 105 8.82 1.62 8.52
CA PHE A 105 8.39 3.01 8.50
C PHE A 105 9.40 3.99 9.14
N TYR A 106 10.41 3.49 9.87
CA TYR A 106 11.51 4.35 10.36
C TYR A 106 12.40 4.83 9.22
N THR A 107 12.62 3.97 8.22
CA THR A 107 13.40 4.31 7.01
C THR A 107 12.53 4.63 5.80
N GLY A 108 11.20 4.59 5.95
CA GLY A 108 10.24 4.87 4.89
C GLY A 108 10.18 3.79 3.82
N GLN A 109 10.38 2.52 4.17
CA GLN A 109 10.35 1.40 3.24
C GLN A 109 9.05 0.62 3.31
N ILE A 110 8.52 0.23 2.15
CA ILE A 110 7.43 -0.73 2.05
C ILE A 110 7.54 -1.51 0.74
N SER A 111 7.29 -2.81 0.81
CA SER A 111 7.22 -3.68 -0.37
C SER A 111 5.77 -3.94 -0.72
N LEU A 112 5.38 -3.76 -1.98
CA LEU A 112 4.02 -4.06 -2.46
C LEU A 112 4.04 -4.95 -3.71
N GLY A 113 3.09 -5.88 -3.76
CA GLY A 113 2.65 -6.55 -5.00
C GLY A 113 1.38 -5.90 -5.52
N PHE A 114 0.99 -6.20 -6.76
CA PHE A 114 -0.26 -5.70 -7.35
C PHE A 114 -1.00 -6.84 -8.04
N ARG A 115 -2.13 -7.24 -7.47
CA ARG A 115 -3.02 -8.24 -8.06
C ARG A 115 -3.80 -7.61 -9.19
N LEU A 116 -3.81 -8.26 -10.35
CA LEU A 116 -4.64 -7.87 -11.49
C LEU A 116 -5.83 -8.83 -11.59
N ALA A 117 -7.02 -8.30 -11.82
CA ALA A 117 -8.22 -9.11 -11.96
C ALA A 117 -9.09 -8.62 -13.11
N GLY A 118 -9.76 -9.55 -13.78
CA GLY A 118 -10.69 -9.28 -14.88
C GLY A 118 -11.17 -10.60 -15.49
N PRO A 119 -12.29 -10.62 -16.26
CA PRO A 119 -12.88 -11.87 -16.72
C PRO A 119 -12.00 -12.73 -17.64
N LEU A 120 -11.02 -12.11 -18.30
CA LEU A 120 -10.08 -12.79 -19.20
C LEU A 120 -8.69 -13.02 -18.57
N LEU A 121 -8.51 -12.66 -17.29
CA LEU A 121 -7.27 -12.90 -16.57
C LEU A 121 -7.43 -14.11 -15.66
N PRO A 122 -6.46 -15.04 -15.65
CA PRO A 122 -6.48 -16.15 -14.71
C PRO A 122 -6.31 -15.65 -13.28
N GLU A 123 -6.76 -16.48 -12.33
CA GLU A 123 -6.46 -16.27 -10.91
C GLU A 123 -4.95 -16.31 -10.68
N GLY A 124 -4.43 -15.32 -9.95
CA GLY A 124 -2.99 -15.17 -9.70
C GLY A 124 -2.27 -14.19 -10.63
N CYS A 125 -2.91 -13.70 -11.70
CA CYS A 125 -2.33 -12.66 -12.54
C CYS A 125 -1.95 -11.43 -11.70
N GLY A 126 -0.70 -10.99 -11.80
CA GLY A 126 -0.21 -9.91 -10.96
C GLY A 126 1.14 -9.36 -11.37
N ILE A 127 1.41 -8.16 -10.90
CA ILE A 127 2.72 -7.52 -10.98
C ILE A 127 3.39 -7.74 -9.63
N ALA A 128 4.68 -8.10 -9.66
CA ALA A 128 5.47 -8.27 -8.45
C ALA A 128 4.86 -9.31 -7.47
N ALA A 129 4.27 -10.39 -8.03
CA ALA A 129 3.67 -11.48 -7.26
C ALA A 129 4.73 -12.33 -6.51
N ASP A 130 5.90 -12.52 -7.13
CA ASP A 130 7.03 -13.29 -6.58
C ASP A 130 8.24 -12.43 -6.18
N ALA A 131 8.32 -11.21 -6.73
CA ALA A 131 9.34 -10.22 -6.42
C ALA A 131 8.67 -8.85 -6.20
N PRO A 132 8.31 -8.50 -4.95
CA PRO A 132 7.64 -7.26 -4.59
C PRO A 132 8.36 -6.01 -5.12
N VAL A 133 7.59 -4.96 -5.41
CA VAL A 133 8.15 -3.63 -5.69
C VAL A 133 8.52 -2.98 -4.36
N ASP A 134 9.79 -2.61 -4.21
CA ASP A 134 10.27 -1.89 -3.05
C ASP A 134 10.12 -0.38 -3.25
N PHE A 135 9.32 0.23 -2.40
CA PHE A 135 9.13 1.67 -2.33
C PHE A 135 9.99 2.26 -1.24
N ARG A 136 10.67 3.36 -1.57
CA ARG A 136 11.39 4.23 -0.64
C ARG A 136 10.65 5.57 -0.58
N LEU A 137 9.86 5.73 0.46
CA LEU A 137 8.99 6.88 0.67
C LEU A 137 9.82 8.06 1.18
N LYS A 138 9.81 9.13 0.40
CA LYS A 138 10.39 10.44 0.70
C LYS A 138 9.28 11.35 1.18
N ARG A 139 9.53 12.08 2.25
CA ARG A 139 8.56 13.05 2.78
C ARG A 139 8.44 14.26 1.86
N SER A 140 7.21 14.67 1.58
CA SER A 140 6.90 15.93 0.92
C SER A 140 6.44 16.94 1.97
N GLY A 141 7.38 17.73 2.49
CA GLY A 141 7.09 18.74 3.51
C GLY A 141 6.92 18.20 4.94
N LYS A 142 6.40 19.06 5.82
CA LYS A 142 6.27 18.79 7.27
C LYS A 142 4.95 18.09 7.59
N SER A 143 4.92 17.35 8.69
CA SER A 143 3.68 16.81 9.25
C SER A 143 2.86 17.94 9.85
N VAL A 144 1.54 17.80 9.81
CA VAL A 144 0.60 18.71 10.45
C VAL A 144 -0.23 17.92 11.44
N TRP A 145 -0.22 18.34 12.70
CA TRP A 145 -1.16 17.81 13.70
C TRP A 145 -2.55 18.38 13.41
N LEU A 146 -3.50 17.50 13.11
CA LEU A 146 -4.91 17.85 12.94
C LEU A 146 -5.65 17.76 14.28
N SER A 147 -5.24 16.83 15.15
CA SER A 147 -5.75 16.67 16.51
C SER A 147 -4.66 16.08 17.40
N GLN A 148 -4.58 16.54 18.65
CA GLN A 148 -3.66 15.95 19.65
C GLN A 148 -4.34 14.91 20.54
N ASN A 149 -5.67 14.96 20.67
CA ASN A 149 -6.43 14.01 21.47
C ASN A 149 -7.82 13.72 20.85
N PRO A 150 -8.01 12.56 20.19
CA PRO A 150 -6.98 11.55 19.93
C PRO A 150 -5.95 12.07 18.89
N PRO A 151 -4.72 11.53 18.87
CA PRO A 151 -3.72 11.90 17.88
C PRO A 151 -4.22 11.69 16.46
N LEU A 152 -4.10 12.72 15.62
CA LEU A 152 -4.32 12.64 14.17
C LEU A 152 -3.32 13.56 13.48
N ILE A 153 -2.51 12.97 12.62
CA ILE A 153 -1.39 13.65 11.98
C ILE A 153 -1.49 13.44 10.48
N LYS A 154 -1.49 14.54 9.73
CA LYS A 154 -1.43 14.55 8.27
C LYS A 154 -0.01 14.69 7.79
N PHE A 155 0.35 13.98 6.73
CA PHE A 155 1.61 14.12 6.02
C PHE A 155 1.45 13.79 4.54
N ALA A 156 2.41 14.24 3.74
CA ALA A 156 2.51 13.85 2.34
C ALA A 156 3.85 13.14 2.11
N ALA A 157 3.85 12.16 1.22
CA ALA A 157 5.04 11.44 0.82
C ALA A 157 4.96 10.99 -0.64
N TYR A 158 6.11 10.63 -1.19
CA TYR A 158 6.23 10.12 -2.55
C TYR A 158 7.38 9.12 -2.67
N ALA A 159 7.34 8.27 -3.68
CA ALA A 159 8.45 7.46 -4.12
C ALA A 159 8.58 7.59 -5.63
N ASP A 160 9.79 7.84 -6.12
CA ASP A 160 10.13 8.09 -7.52
C ASP A 160 11.31 7.22 -8.00
N GLU A 161 11.89 6.44 -7.08
CA GLU A 161 13.03 5.55 -7.32
C GLU A 161 12.63 4.09 -7.09
N PHE A 162 11.82 3.55 -7.98
CA PHE A 162 11.44 2.14 -7.96
C PHE A 162 11.29 1.58 -9.38
N ALA A 163 11.60 0.30 -9.52
CA ALA A 163 11.39 -0.47 -10.74
C ALA A 163 10.15 -1.35 -10.58
N VAL A 164 9.41 -1.52 -11.66
CA VAL A 164 8.21 -2.35 -11.71
C VAL A 164 8.49 -3.55 -12.61
N PRO A 165 8.42 -4.79 -12.10
CA PRO A 165 8.67 -5.98 -12.91
C PRO A 165 7.54 -6.21 -13.92
N ALA A 166 7.75 -7.18 -14.80
CA ALA A 166 6.68 -7.66 -15.67
C ALA A 166 5.52 -8.27 -14.84
N ALA A 167 4.30 -8.12 -15.33
CA ALA A 167 3.18 -8.92 -14.88
C ALA A 167 3.43 -10.41 -15.24
N LYS A 168 3.14 -11.27 -14.27
CA LYS A 168 3.29 -12.73 -14.36
C LYS A 168 1.97 -13.42 -14.10
N ASP A 169 1.93 -14.71 -14.46
CA ASP A 169 0.79 -15.58 -14.21
C ASP A 169 -0.51 -15.07 -14.84
N CYS A 170 -0.41 -14.32 -15.95
CA CYS A 170 -1.55 -13.74 -16.68
C CYS A 170 -1.95 -14.55 -17.92
N GLY A 171 -1.49 -15.80 -18.00
CA GLY A 171 -1.83 -16.74 -19.07
C GLY A 171 -1.37 -16.26 -20.46
N PRO A 172 -2.11 -16.60 -21.53
CA PRO A 172 -1.71 -16.31 -22.91
C PRO A 172 -1.69 -14.81 -23.24
N LEU A 173 -2.34 -13.97 -22.43
CA LEU A 173 -2.37 -12.52 -22.62
C LEU A 173 -1.15 -11.79 -22.04
N SER A 174 -0.25 -12.50 -21.34
CA SER A 174 0.88 -11.89 -20.61
C SER A 174 1.70 -10.91 -21.45
N GLY A 175 2.02 -11.26 -22.71
CA GLY A 175 2.80 -10.37 -23.58
C GLY A 175 2.05 -9.11 -24.01
N LEU A 176 0.76 -9.22 -24.30
CA LEU A 176 -0.08 -8.08 -24.66
C LEU A 176 -0.30 -7.17 -23.45
N LEU A 177 -0.59 -7.77 -22.30
CA LEU A 177 -0.80 -7.07 -21.04
C LEU A 177 0.45 -6.28 -20.62
N ASN A 178 1.62 -6.91 -20.64
CA ASN A 178 2.87 -6.23 -20.32
C ASN A 178 3.16 -5.06 -21.27
N ARG A 179 2.93 -5.23 -22.58
CA ARG A 179 3.07 -4.13 -23.54
C ARG A 179 2.09 -2.98 -23.25
N ARG A 180 0.83 -3.31 -22.95
CA ARG A 180 -0.22 -2.35 -22.61
C ARG A 180 0.12 -1.57 -21.33
N LEU A 181 0.62 -2.25 -20.31
CA LEU A 181 1.01 -1.67 -19.03
C LEU A 181 2.39 -1.01 -19.08
N GLY A 182 3.14 -1.14 -20.19
CA GLY A 182 4.50 -0.64 -20.31
C GLY A 182 5.46 -1.30 -19.31
N LEU A 183 5.34 -2.61 -19.12
CA LEU A 183 6.09 -3.41 -18.16
C LEU A 183 7.04 -4.41 -18.86
N PRO A 184 8.20 -4.73 -18.27
CA PRO A 184 8.76 -4.14 -17.05
C PRO A 184 9.14 -2.67 -17.25
N SER A 185 9.11 -1.89 -16.17
CA SER A 185 9.46 -0.45 -16.16
C SER A 185 10.58 -0.19 -15.17
N ALA A 186 11.79 0.04 -15.67
CA ALA A 186 12.98 0.23 -14.83
C ALA A 186 13.03 1.61 -14.13
N SER A 187 12.40 2.64 -14.68
CA SER A 187 12.50 4.03 -14.20
C SER A 187 11.31 4.87 -14.65
N GLY A 188 11.19 6.10 -14.13
CA GLY A 188 10.11 7.02 -14.50
C GLY A 188 8.75 6.64 -13.92
N ASN A 189 8.78 5.83 -12.86
CA ASN A 189 7.62 5.48 -12.05
C ASN A 189 7.49 6.49 -10.89
N LEU A 190 6.27 6.68 -10.40
CA LEU A 190 5.99 7.62 -9.31
C LEU A 190 4.82 7.08 -8.49
N MET A 191 4.94 7.12 -7.18
CA MET A 191 3.82 7.00 -6.26
C MET A 191 3.79 8.28 -5.42
N THR A 192 2.65 8.93 -5.32
CA THR A 192 2.41 10.03 -4.39
C THR A 192 1.25 9.66 -3.51
N TYR A 193 1.26 10.11 -2.26
CA TYR A 193 0.09 9.98 -1.41
C TYR A 193 0.08 11.03 -0.30
N ASP A 194 -1.12 11.56 -0.07
CA ASP A 194 -1.46 12.27 1.14
C ASP A 194 -2.03 11.25 2.12
N ALA A 195 -1.44 11.21 3.32
CA ALA A 195 -1.81 10.28 4.36
C ALA A 195 -2.19 11.00 5.65
N GLU A 196 -3.05 10.34 6.39
CA GLU A 196 -3.33 10.65 7.79
C GLU A 196 -2.99 9.41 8.60
N TYR A 197 -2.44 9.60 9.80
CA TYR A 197 -2.29 8.51 10.75
C TYR A 197 -2.69 8.92 12.16
N THR A 198 -3.16 7.93 12.89
CA THR A 198 -3.49 7.99 14.30
C THR A 198 -2.73 6.89 15.03
N PHE A 199 -2.62 7.00 16.35
CA PHE A 199 -2.02 5.95 17.15
C PHE A 199 -2.57 5.92 18.57
N LYS A 200 -2.45 4.74 19.19
CA LYS A 200 -2.63 4.51 20.62
C LYS A 200 -1.48 3.69 21.14
N THR A 201 -1.11 3.89 22.41
CA THR A 201 -0.23 2.96 23.09
C THR A 201 -0.99 1.69 23.46
N TYR A 202 -0.30 0.56 23.57
CA TYR A 202 -0.96 -0.73 23.77
C TYR A 202 -1.63 -0.86 25.14
N ASP A 203 -1.19 -0.12 26.15
CA ASP A 203 -1.85 -0.01 27.46
C ASP A 203 -3.20 0.75 27.40
N GLN A 204 -3.49 1.45 26.30
CA GLN A 204 -4.75 2.16 26.04
C GLN A 204 -5.70 1.40 25.10
N LEU A 205 -5.24 0.27 24.54
CA LEU A 205 -6.09 -0.57 23.70
C LEU A 205 -7.02 -1.42 24.59
N PRO A 206 -8.24 -1.72 24.13
CA PRO A 206 -9.07 -2.72 24.81
C PRO A 206 -8.29 -4.03 24.93
N THR A 207 -8.29 -4.63 26.11
CA THR A 207 -7.81 -6.01 26.28
C THR A 207 -8.57 -6.92 25.31
N ARG A 208 -7.81 -7.63 24.48
CA ARG A 208 -8.34 -8.64 23.55
C ARG A 208 -8.63 -9.95 24.27
#